data_AF-A0ABD5QKA7-F1
#
_entry.id   AF-A0ABD5QKA7-F1
#
_cell.length_a   1.000
_cell.length_b   1.000
_cell.length_c   1.000
_cell.angle_alpha   90.00
_cell.angle_beta   90.00
_cell.angle_gamma   90.00
#
_symmetry.space_group_name_H-M   'P 1'
#
loop_
_entity.id
_entity.type
_entity.pdbx_description
1 polymer ?
#
loop_
_entity_poly.entity_id
_entity_poly.type
_entity_poly.pdbx_seq_one_letter_code
_entity_poly.pdbx_strand_id
1 'polypeptide(L)'
;MPRKARSRTIELTRGKRTTGRKRNDNTAASRGVGRESPLSRSGVIGTTTPDLLRLVAVPLLAWAAVRDVRSRRVPSVAWVPLGALGAVLLCWEAWLAWRAGPLARSDLLVPAAVGFGLVVPIAYFTWWAGGFGGADARALFALALLFPTVPTYAIEIPPDTPPFPLEPGTIAAFPFTILANAVVVAACVPVALAVRNAAAGRLTPAMAVGRPVDWDALEETHGRLLETAEGPALRAGLDLDALRMYLRWRGLTVADLRADPDRYRDPATLPVEPDRPTDGAVGAGRSAPTGAAAGDGDRPARGPEATADDPWGAETFLDEIEGTAYGTSPETLREGLEVVRRRDRVWISPGMPFLVAVLVGLVIALVYGDLLVGLVA
;
A
#
# COMPACT_ATOMS: atom_id res chain seq x y z
N MET A 1 26.20 20.56 -94.38
CA MET A 1 25.66 20.92 -93.05
C MET A 1 24.86 19.73 -92.50
N PRO A 2 24.94 19.45 -91.18
CA PRO A 2 25.12 18.10 -90.61
C PRO A 2 23.78 17.47 -90.12
N ARG A 3 23.62 16.20 -89.70
CA ARG A 3 24.39 15.28 -88.83
C ARG A 3 23.98 13.83 -89.16
N LYS A 4 24.94 12.94 -89.49
CA LYS A 4 25.71 12.02 -88.62
C LYS A 4 24.94 10.79 -88.12
N ALA A 5 25.34 9.67 -88.71
CA ALA A 5 25.15 8.27 -88.33
C ALA A 5 25.64 7.92 -86.91
N ARG A 6 25.23 6.75 -86.43
CA ARG A 6 26.10 5.83 -85.69
C ARG A 6 25.56 4.39 -85.72
N SER A 7 26.19 3.56 -86.54
CA SER A 7 26.38 2.13 -86.27
C SER A 7 27.41 1.99 -85.15
N ARG A 8 27.26 0.97 -84.30
CA ARG A 8 28.37 0.18 -83.75
C ARG A 8 27.88 -1.10 -83.09
N THR A 9 28.17 -2.20 -83.75
CA THR A 9 28.45 -3.51 -83.17
C THR A 9 29.66 -3.41 -82.24
N ILE A 10 29.72 -4.18 -81.14
CA ILE A 10 30.86 -5.02 -80.73
C ILE A 10 30.57 -5.76 -79.41
N GLU A 11 30.72 -7.08 -79.53
CA GLU A 11 31.21 -8.12 -78.61
C GLU A 11 30.55 -8.49 -77.28
N LEU A 12 30.29 -9.80 -77.23
CA LEU A 12 30.05 -10.64 -76.08
C LEU A 12 31.29 -10.70 -75.17
N THR A 13 31.07 -10.78 -73.87
CA THR A 13 31.90 -11.62 -73.00
C THR A 13 31.02 -12.41 -72.03
N ARG A 14 31.32 -13.71 -71.99
CA ARG A 14 30.69 -14.83 -71.31
C ARG A 14 30.56 -14.67 -69.79
N GLY A 15 29.46 -15.19 -69.23
CA GLY A 15 29.36 -15.55 -67.80
C GLY A 15 28.09 -16.35 -67.52
N LYS A 16 28.26 -17.65 -67.24
CA LYS A 16 27.23 -18.72 -67.18
C LYS A 16 26.00 -18.42 -66.29
N ARG A 17 24.82 -18.75 -66.82
CA ARG A 17 23.65 -19.24 -66.06
C ARG A 17 23.93 -20.67 -65.58
N THR A 18 23.51 -21.03 -64.37
CA THR A 18 22.70 -22.23 -64.11
C THR A 18 22.07 -22.19 -62.71
N THR A 19 20.74 -22.07 -62.72
CA THR A 19 19.77 -22.93 -62.03
C THR A 19 19.80 -23.01 -60.49
N GLY A 20 18.76 -22.43 -59.90
CA GLY A 20 18.44 -22.53 -58.50
C GLY A 20 17.95 -23.92 -58.06
N ARG A 21 18.15 -24.17 -56.77
CA ARG A 21 17.38 -25.12 -55.97
C ARG A 21 17.05 -24.42 -54.67
N LYS A 22 15.75 -24.19 -54.45
CA LYS A 22 15.18 -23.69 -53.18
C LYS A 22 15.68 -24.55 -52.02
N ARG A 23 16.24 -23.92 -50.99
CA ARG A 23 16.19 -24.41 -49.61
C ARG A 23 15.67 -23.27 -48.75
N ASN A 24 14.60 -23.57 -48.03
CA ASN A 24 13.95 -22.69 -47.08
C ASN A 24 14.90 -22.45 -45.91
N ASP A 25 15.19 -21.19 -45.61
CA ASP A 25 15.57 -20.74 -44.27
C ASP A 25 14.57 -19.68 -43.84
N ASN A 26 13.51 -20.16 -43.18
CA ASN A 26 12.66 -19.37 -42.30
C ASN A 26 13.45 -19.22 -41.00
N THR A 27 14.06 -18.06 -40.76
CA THR A 27 14.60 -17.74 -39.43
C THR A 27 14.44 -16.25 -39.13
N ALA A 28 13.57 -15.98 -38.16
CA ALA A 28 13.52 -14.78 -37.33
C ALA A 28 13.29 -13.42 -38.04
N ALA A 29 12.12 -13.27 -38.66
CA ALA A 29 11.47 -11.97 -38.77
C ALA A 29 10.61 -11.74 -37.51
N SER A 30 11.23 -11.36 -36.40
CA SER A 30 10.53 -10.79 -35.24
C SER A 30 11.42 -9.74 -34.56
N ARG A 31 11.65 -8.64 -35.27
CA ARG A 31 11.92 -7.36 -34.60
C ARG A 31 10.70 -6.51 -34.82
N GLY A 32 9.79 -6.56 -33.85
CA GLY A 32 8.75 -5.56 -33.72
C GLY A 32 9.43 -4.21 -33.71
N VAL A 33 9.20 -3.44 -34.76
CA VAL A 33 9.57 -2.04 -34.82
C VAL A 33 8.73 -1.36 -33.75
N GLY A 34 9.29 -1.25 -32.54
CA GLY A 34 8.80 -0.35 -31.51
C GLY A 34 8.67 1.01 -32.16
N ARG A 35 7.46 1.55 -32.15
CA ARG A 35 7.16 2.86 -32.72
C ARG A 35 7.79 3.88 -31.77
N GLU A 36 9.08 4.16 -31.96
CA GLU A 36 9.82 5.13 -31.17
C GLU A 36 9.09 6.48 -31.24
N SER A 37 8.68 6.98 -30.09
CA SER A 37 7.98 8.26 -29.96
C SER A 37 8.86 9.38 -30.54
N PRO A 38 8.29 10.39 -31.21
CA PRO A 38 9.03 11.53 -31.77
C PRO A 38 9.94 12.25 -30.77
N LEU A 39 9.67 12.13 -29.47
CA LEU A 39 10.51 12.62 -28.38
C LEU A 39 11.85 11.88 -28.22
N SER A 40 11.95 10.61 -28.62
CA SER A 40 13.23 9.87 -28.63
C SER A 40 14.20 10.40 -29.69
N ARG A 41 13.70 10.98 -30.79
CA ARG A 41 14.56 11.50 -31.88
C ARG A 41 15.12 12.90 -31.63
N SER A 42 14.56 13.67 -30.69
CA SER A 42 14.94 15.08 -30.49
C SER A 42 16.05 15.29 -29.44
N GLY A 43 16.59 14.23 -28.82
CA GLY A 43 17.66 14.36 -27.81
C GLY A 43 17.19 15.00 -26.50
N VAL A 44 15.88 15.01 -26.23
CA VAL A 44 15.27 15.66 -25.04
C VAL A 44 15.06 14.67 -23.89
N ILE A 45 15.15 13.35 -24.13
CA ILE A 45 15.01 12.32 -23.09
C ILE A 45 16.40 11.76 -22.72
N GLY A 46 17.29 12.66 -22.30
CA GLY A 46 18.17 12.33 -21.19
C GLY A 46 17.40 12.54 -19.89
N THR A 47 17.89 12.01 -18.77
CA THR A 47 17.31 12.25 -17.45
C THR A 47 16.97 13.72 -17.25
N THR A 48 15.68 14.02 -17.17
CA THR A 48 15.22 15.41 -17.08
C THR A 48 15.37 15.92 -15.65
N THR A 49 15.54 17.22 -15.48
CA THR A 49 15.60 17.81 -14.14
C THR A 49 14.35 17.50 -13.31
N PRO A 50 13.11 17.56 -13.87
CA PRO A 50 11.92 17.08 -13.17
C PRO A 50 12.02 15.61 -12.72
N ASP A 51 12.54 14.71 -13.56
CA ASP A 51 12.69 13.29 -13.20
C ASP A 51 13.62 13.06 -12.02
N LEU A 52 14.73 13.80 -11.94
CA LEU A 52 15.64 13.74 -10.80
C LEU A 52 14.99 14.23 -9.51
N LEU A 53 14.24 15.33 -9.58
CA LEU A 53 13.55 15.90 -8.42
C LEU A 53 12.48 14.96 -7.88
N ARG A 54 11.84 14.15 -8.73
CA ARG A 54 10.87 13.13 -8.31
C ARG A 54 11.48 12.02 -7.46
N LEU A 55 12.78 11.76 -7.56
CA LEU A 55 13.43 10.74 -6.73
C LEU A 55 13.38 11.07 -5.23
N VAL A 56 13.13 12.32 -4.85
CA VAL A 56 12.82 12.73 -3.46
C VAL A 56 11.59 12.01 -2.91
N ALA A 57 10.68 11.54 -3.77
CA ALA A 57 9.54 10.73 -3.37
C ALA A 57 9.96 9.43 -2.67
N VAL A 58 11.08 8.81 -3.07
CA VAL A 58 11.55 7.52 -2.53
C VAL A 58 11.89 7.61 -1.05
N PRO A 59 12.80 8.49 -0.58
CA PRO A 59 13.11 8.59 0.86
C PRO A 59 11.91 9.09 1.68
N LEU A 60 11.05 9.94 1.13
CA LEU A 60 9.85 10.41 1.84
C LEU A 60 8.80 9.30 2.01
N LEU A 61 8.56 8.49 0.98
CA LEU A 61 7.71 7.31 1.09
C LEU A 61 8.35 6.23 1.97
N ALA A 62 9.68 6.09 1.97
CA ALA A 62 10.37 5.20 2.89
C ALA A 62 10.17 5.62 4.34
N TRP A 63 10.30 6.92 4.65
CA TRP A 63 9.97 7.45 5.96
C TRP A 63 8.50 7.20 6.33
N ALA A 64 7.58 7.45 5.40
CA ALA A 64 6.15 7.25 5.63
C ALA A 64 5.83 5.78 5.88
N ALA A 65 6.42 4.85 5.12
CA ALA A 65 6.27 3.41 5.31
C ALA A 65 6.85 2.93 6.64
N VAL A 66 8.04 3.41 7.05
CA VAL A 66 8.62 3.09 8.37
C VAL A 66 7.73 3.60 9.50
N ARG A 67 7.20 4.82 9.36
CA ARG A 67 6.27 5.39 10.33
C ARG A 67 4.97 4.60 10.38
N ASP A 68 4.44 4.18 9.25
CA ASP A 68 3.21 3.40 9.18
C ASP A 68 3.37 2.00 9.81
N VAL A 69 4.54 1.36 9.63
CA VAL A 69 4.87 0.10 10.32
C VAL A 69 4.97 0.28 11.84
N ARG A 70 5.62 1.36 12.30
CA ARG A 70 5.89 1.56 13.73
C ARG A 70 4.71 2.12 14.52
N SER A 71 3.96 3.05 13.93
CA SER A 71 2.93 3.81 14.64
C SER A 71 1.55 3.74 14.00
N ARG A 72 1.37 3.02 12.88
CA ARG A 72 0.09 2.90 12.15
C ARG A 72 -0.55 4.22 11.73
N ARG A 73 0.24 5.29 11.73
CA ARG A 73 -0.25 6.67 11.66
C ARG A 73 0.74 7.53 10.89
N VAL A 74 0.36 7.90 9.68
CA VAL A 74 1.06 8.92 8.89
C VAL A 74 0.24 10.22 8.95
N PRO A 75 0.77 11.33 9.48
CA PRO A 75 0.06 12.60 9.56
C PRO A 75 -0.39 13.08 8.18
N SER A 76 -1.64 13.55 8.05
CA SER A 76 -2.17 14.06 6.78
C SER A 76 -1.32 15.17 6.17
N VAL A 77 -0.70 16.00 7.01
CA VAL A 77 0.18 17.11 6.60
C VAL A 77 1.44 16.61 5.87
N ALA A 78 1.89 15.38 6.12
CA ALA A 78 3.07 14.82 5.46
C ALA A 78 2.89 14.66 3.93
N TRP A 79 1.65 14.61 3.45
CA TRP A 79 1.35 14.46 2.03
C TRP A 79 1.32 15.80 1.29
N VAL A 80 1.17 16.93 2.00
CA VAL A 80 1.08 18.26 1.37
C VAL A 80 2.35 18.63 0.60
N PRO A 81 3.57 18.47 1.15
CA PRO A 81 4.80 18.76 0.41
C PRO A 81 4.97 17.88 -0.83
N LEU A 82 4.63 16.59 -0.74
CA LEU A 82 4.71 15.65 -1.86
C LEU A 82 3.73 16.01 -2.98
N GLY A 83 2.48 16.33 -2.62
CA GLY A 83 1.47 16.78 -3.58
C GLY A 83 1.85 18.11 -4.23
N ALA A 84 2.36 19.07 -3.45
CA ALA A 84 2.82 20.35 -3.96
C ALA A 84 4.01 20.19 -4.93
N LEU A 85 5.00 19.37 -4.56
CA LEU A 85 6.13 19.04 -5.43
C LEU A 85 5.64 18.40 -6.74
N GLY A 86 4.78 17.38 -6.66
CA GLY A 86 4.21 16.72 -7.85
C GLY A 86 3.47 17.69 -8.76
N ALA A 87 2.64 18.57 -8.21
CA ALA A 87 1.93 19.58 -8.98
C ALA A 87 2.88 20.57 -9.67
N VAL A 88 3.91 21.06 -8.98
CA VAL A 88 4.91 21.97 -9.56
C VAL A 88 5.68 21.29 -10.70
N LEU A 89 6.13 20.05 -10.49
CA LEU A 89 6.88 19.30 -11.51
C LEU A 89 6.01 18.96 -12.73
N LEU A 90 4.75 18.57 -12.51
CA LEU A 90 3.79 18.33 -13.59
C LEU A 90 3.53 19.61 -14.41
N CYS A 91 3.37 20.77 -13.76
CA CYS A 91 3.22 22.05 -14.45
C CYS A 91 4.47 22.43 -15.24
N TRP A 92 5.67 22.17 -14.69
CA TRP A 92 6.93 22.39 -15.39
C TRP A 92 6.99 21.53 -16.65
N GLU A 93 6.73 20.23 -16.55
CA GLU A 93 6.72 19.36 -17.73
C GLU A 93 5.64 19.73 -18.74
N ALA A 94 4.46 20.12 -18.28
CA ALA A 94 3.40 20.60 -19.16
C ALA A 94 3.86 21.83 -19.96
N TRP A 95 4.59 22.74 -19.34
CA TRP A 95 5.19 23.89 -20.03
C TRP A 95 6.26 23.47 -21.04
N LEU A 96 7.14 22.53 -20.70
CA LEU A 96 8.14 22.00 -21.63
C LEU A 96 7.49 21.30 -22.83
N ALA A 97 6.52 20.43 -22.58
CA ALA A 97 5.75 19.73 -23.59
C ALA A 97 5.00 20.70 -24.51
N TRP A 98 4.41 21.76 -23.94
CA TRP A 98 3.75 22.82 -24.71
C TRP A 98 4.70 23.50 -25.69
N ARG A 99 5.92 23.83 -25.27
CA ARG A 99 6.93 24.45 -26.12
C ARG A 99 7.50 23.50 -27.17
N ALA A 100 7.58 22.21 -26.88
CA ALA A 100 8.12 21.20 -27.78
C ALA A 100 7.16 20.81 -28.92
N GLY A 101 5.85 20.95 -28.73
CA GLY A 101 4.86 20.82 -29.79
C GLY A 101 3.74 19.81 -29.50
N PRO A 102 2.84 19.54 -30.47
CA PRO A 102 1.64 18.72 -30.26
C PRO A 102 1.92 17.29 -29.80
N LEU A 103 2.96 16.64 -30.35
CA LEU A 103 3.31 15.25 -30.02
C LEU A 103 3.84 15.14 -28.59
N ALA A 104 4.70 16.07 -28.18
CA ALA A 104 5.18 16.14 -26.79
C ALA A 104 4.05 16.35 -25.78
N ARG A 105 3.05 17.17 -26.14
CA ARG A 105 1.85 17.36 -25.32
C ARG A 105 1.03 16.08 -25.18
N SER A 106 0.83 15.32 -26.26
CA SER A 106 0.10 14.05 -26.17
C SER A 106 0.84 13.02 -25.32
N ASP A 107 2.17 12.96 -25.44
CA ASP A 107 3.03 12.01 -24.71
C ASP A 107 2.98 12.25 -23.19
N LEU A 108 2.68 13.47 -22.73
CA LEU A 108 2.43 13.78 -21.32
C LEU A 108 0.96 13.68 -20.92
N LEU A 109 0.07 14.34 -21.67
CA LEU A 109 -1.33 14.53 -21.24
C LEU A 109 -2.12 13.22 -21.28
N VAL A 110 -1.86 12.33 -22.25
CA VAL A 110 -2.61 11.07 -22.35
C VAL A 110 -2.25 10.14 -21.18
N PRO A 111 -0.97 9.84 -20.89
CA PRO A 111 -0.62 9.03 -19.72
C PRO A 111 -1.04 9.67 -18.39
N ALA A 112 -0.87 10.98 -18.24
CA ALA A 112 -1.33 11.70 -17.05
C ALA A 112 -2.85 11.53 -16.87
N ALA A 113 -3.65 11.75 -17.92
CA ALA A 113 -5.09 11.60 -17.88
C ALA A 113 -5.52 10.16 -17.55
N VAL A 114 -4.84 9.15 -18.11
CA VAL A 114 -5.09 7.74 -17.80
C VAL A 114 -4.70 7.43 -16.34
N GLY A 115 -3.53 7.89 -15.89
CA GLY A 115 -3.04 7.71 -14.54
C GLY A 115 -3.98 8.31 -13.50
N PHE A 116 -4.36 9.59 -13.66
CA PHE A 116 -5.35 10.22 -12.78
C PHE A 116 -6.73 9.60 -12.93
N GLY A 117 -7.19 9.33 -14.15
CA GLY A 117 -8.53 8.82 -14.42
C GLY A 117 -8.77 7.39 -13.93
N LEU A 118 -7.71 6.59 -13.71
CA LEU A 118 -7.83 5.23 -13.19
C LEU A 118 -7.33 5.11 -11.75
N VAL A 119 -6.08 5.52 -11.47
CA VAL A 119 -5.44 5.24 -10.18
C VAL A 119 -6.09 6.02 -9.05
N VAL A 120 -6.44 7.29 -9.27
CA VAL A 120 -7.08 8.13 -8.23
C VAL A 120 -8.49 7.61 -7.89
N PRO A 121 -9.39 7.33 -8.86
CA PRO A 121 -10.67 6.71 -8.56
C PRO A 121 -10.57 5.34 -7.92
N ILE A 122 -9.67 4.46 -8.38
CA ILE A 122 -9.44 3.15 -7.75
C ILE A 122 -9.01 3.36 -6.29
N ALA A 123 -8.04 4.23 -6.05
CA ALA A 123 -7.54 4.47 -4.71
C ALA A 123 -8.60 5.07 -3.77
N TYR A 124 -9.42 6.00 -4.27
CA TYR A 124 -10.55 6.54 -3.54
C TYR A 124 -11.61 5.48 -3.24
N PHE A 125 -11.99 4.69 -4.24
CA PHE A 125 -13.00 3.64 -4.10
C PHE A 125 -12.56 2.57 -3.11
N THR A 126 -11.31 2.10 -3.19
CA THR A 126 -10.79 1.11 -2.25
C THR A 126 -10.71 1.67 -0.82
N TRP A 127 -10.33 2.94 -0.65
CA TRP A 127 -10.38 3.59 0.65
C TRP A 127 -11.81 3.70 1.20
N TRP A 128 -12.76 4.15 0.37
CA TRP A 128 -14.18 4.26 0.74
C TRP A 128 -14.79 2.90 1.09
N ALA A 129 -14.43 1.84 0.36
CA ALA A 129 -14.84 0.48 0.63
C ALA A 129 -14.13 -0.15 1.86
N GLY A 130 -13.23 0.58 2.54
CA GLY A 130 -12.49 0.11 3.71
C GLY A 130 -11.35 -0.87 3.41
N GLY A 131 -10.89 -0.95 2.15
CA GLY A 131 -9.84 -1.88 1.73
C GLY A 131 -8.43 -1.51 2.19
N PHE A 132 -8.15 -0.22 2.39
CA PHE A 132 -6.88 0.26 2.97
C PHE A 132 -7.05 1.64 3.62
N GLY A 133 -6.00 2.14 4.28
CA GLY A 133 -6.05 3.38 5.06
C GLY A 133 -6.03 4.65 4.20
N GLY A 134 -6.51 5.77 4.75
CA GLY A 134 -6.49 7.05 4.03
C GLY A 134 -5.07 7.56 3.70
N ALA A 135 -4.04 7.07 4.40
CA ALA A 135 -2.64 7.36 4.07
C ALA A 135 -2.24 6.74 2.73
N ASP A 136 -2.67 5.50 2.47
CA ASP A 136 -2.40 4.79 1.23
C ASP A 136 -3.04 5.47 0.01
N ALA A 137 -4.30 5.92 0.16
CA ALA A 137 -4.99 6.69 -0.89
C ALA A 137 -4.21 7.97 -1.25
N ARG A 138 -3.77 8.71 -0.24
CA ARG A 138 -2.99 9.95 -0.43
C ARG A 138 -1.62 9.68 -1.05
N ALA A 139 -0.98 8.56 -0.70
CA ALA A 139 0.27 8.14 -1.32
C ALA A 139 0.09 7.87 -2.82
N LEU A 140 -0.95 7.14 -3.20
CA LEU A 140 -1.26 6.86 -4.61
C LEU A 140 -1.59 8.14 -5.39
N PHE A 141 -2.30 9.09 -4.77
CA PHE A 141 -2.59 10.39 -5.39
C PHE A 141 -1.30 11.21 -5.59
N ALA A 142 -0.44 11.26 -4.56
CA ALA A 142 0.85 11.94 -4.65
C ALA A 142 1.73 11.31 -5.73
N LEU A 143 1.75 9.98 -5.84
CA LEU A 143 2.47 9.26 -6.89
C LEU A 143 1.91 9.52 -8.28
N ALA A 144 0.60 9.64 -8.44
CA ALA A 144 0.00 10.02 -9.72
C ALA A 144 0.40 11.43 -10.18
N LEU A 145 0.54 12.37 -9.24
CA LEU A 145 1.07 13.71 -9.50
C LEU A 145 2.58 13.69 -9.78
N LEU A 146 3.33 12.93 -8.99
CA LEU A 146 4.78 12.90 -9.09
C LEU A 146 5.22 12.17 -10.35
N PHE A 147 4.61 11.05 -10.73
CA PHE A 147 5.06 10.27 -11.88
C PHE A 147 3.93 10.05 -12.90
N PRO A 148 3.51 11.08 -13.65
CA PRO A 148 2.41 10.96 -14.62
C PRO A 148 2.76 10.06 -15.83
N THR A 149 4.05 9.99 -16.16
CA THR A 149 4.64 9.23 -17.28
C THR A 149 5.80 8.39 -16.78
N VAL A 150 6.24 7.41 -17.59
CA VAL A 150 7.42 6.59 -17.27
C VAL A 150 8.67 7.47 -17.27
N PRO A 151 9.38 7.65 -16.14
CA PRO A 151 10.63 8.41 -16.10
C PRO A 151 11.76 7.60 -16.76
N THR A 152 12.80 8.28 -17.24
CA THR A 152 14.00 7.62 -17.80
C THR A 152 15.27 8.12 -17.11
N TYR A 153 15.95 7.21 -16.42
CA TYR A 153 17.17 7.48 -15.68
C TYR A 153 18.36 6.84 -16.39
N ALA A 154 19.14 7.64 -17.11
CA ALA A 154 20.40 7.21 -17.72
C ALA A 154 21.53 7.47 -16.73
N ILE A 155 22.20 6.40 -16.28
CA ILE A 155 23.35 6.48 -15.39
C ILE A 155 24.59 6.12 -16.21
N GLU A 156 25.54 7.04 -16.33
CA GLU A 156 26.75 6.84 -17.15
C GLU A 156 27.85 6.04 -16.41
N ILE A 157 27.62 5.66 -15.15
CA ILE A 157 28.60 4.99 -14.29
C ILE A 157 27.96 3.76 -13.65
N PRO A 158 28.36 2.52 -14.00
CA PRO A 158 29.39 2.14 -14.99
C PRO A 158 29.09 2.52 -16.45
N PRO A 159 30.11 2.62 -17.34
CA PRO A 159 29.89 2.77 -18.78
C PRO A 159 28.99 1.65 -19.31
N ASP A 160 28.13 1.98 -20.27
CA ASP A 160 27.16 1.07 -20.90
C ASP A 160 26.05 0.54 -19.97
N THR A 161 25.79 1.19 -18.84
CA THR A 161 24.63 0.86 -18.00
C THR A 161 23.34 1.21 -18.76
N PRO A 162 22.39 0.26 -18.92
CA PRO A 162 21.11 0.54 -19.57
C PRO A 162 20.32 1.57 -18.76
N PRO A 163 19.49 2.41 -19.42
CA PRO A 163 18.63 3.33 -18.70
C PRO A 163 17.61 2.57 -17.86
N PHE A 164 17.23 3.16 -16.74
CA PHE A 164 16.20 2.65 -15.84
C PHE A 164 14.87 3.40 -16.03
N PRO A 165 13.71 2.72 -15.92
CA PRO A 165 13.56 1.29 -15.67
C PRO A 165 13.97 0.39 -16.84
N LEU A 166 14.46 -0.82 -16.55
CA LEU A 166 14.94 -1.78 -17.54
C LEU A 166 13.86 -2.23 -18.52
N GLU A 167 12.64 -2.45 -18.01
CA GLU A 167 11.46 -2.91 -18.74
C GLU A 167 10.30 -1.92 -18.50
N PRO A 168 10.26 -0.78 -19.23
CA PRO A 168 9.32 0.33 -18.96
C PRO A 168 7.83 0.00 -19.10
N GLY A 169 7.48 -1.24 -19.46
CA GLY A 169 6.12 -1.72 -19.59
C GLY A 169 5.41 -1.23 -20.85
N THR A 170 4.16 -1.65 -21.00
CA THR A 170 3.33 -1.32 -22.18
C THR A 170 2.42 -0.11 -21.96
N ILE A 171 2.14 0.21 -20.69
CA ILE A 171 1.26 1.31 -20.28
C ILE A 171 2.14 2.51 -19.89
N ALA A 172 2.05 3.60 -20.65
CA ALA A 172 2.84 4.80 -20.39
C ALA A 172 2.46 5.54 -19.09
N ALA A 173 1.30 5.22 -18.50
CA ALA A 173 0.83 5.77 -17.23
C ALA A 173 1.53 5.07 -16.06
N PHE A 174 2.70 5.57 -15.68
CA PHE A 174 3.54 4.99 -14.61
C PHE A 174 2.88 4.76 -13.25
N PRO A 175 1.87 5.55 -12.80
CA PRO A 175 1.18 5.27 -11.53
C PRO A 175 0.50 3.91 -11.54
N PHE A 176 0.07 3.44 -12.72
CA PHE A 176 -0.49 2.11 -12.90
C PHE A 176 0.57 1.03 -12.67
N THR A 177 1.77 1.19 -13.24
CA THR A 177 2.89 0.26 -13.03
C THR A 177 3.27 0.17 -11.55
N ILE A 178 3.36 1.31 -10.86
CA ILE A 178 3.64 1.35 -9.42
C ILE A 178 2.54 0.58 -8.65
N LEU A 179 1.28 0.85 -8.94
CA LEU A 179 0.14 0.18 -8.29
C LEU A 179 0.13 -1.33 -8.57
N ALA A 180 0.35 -1.74 -9.82
CA ALA A 180 0.40 -3.15 -10.21
C ALA A 180 1.52 -3.90 -9.47
N ASN A 181 2.74 -3.33 -9.44
CA ASN A 181 3.85 -3.88 -8.67
C ASN A 181 3.53 -3.95 -7.17
N ALA A 182 2.91 -2.91 -6.61
CA ALA A 182 2.51 -2.88 -5.21
C ALA A 182 1.49 -3.98 -4.89
N VAL A 183 0.53 -4.25 -5.77
CA VAL A 183 -0.44 -5.35 -5.61
C VAL A 183 0.27 -6.71 -5.63
N VAL A 184 1.23 -6.92 -6.54
CA VAL A 184 2.03 -8.16 -6.58
C VAL A 184 2.79 -8.35 -5.25
N VAL A 185 3.47 -7.30 -4.77
CA VAL A 185 4.19 -7.36 -3.49
C VAL A 185 3.24 -7.63 -2.31
N ALA A 186 2.08 -6.97 -2.29
CA ALA A 186 1.07 -7.18 -1.25
C ALA A 186 0.52 -8.62 -1.28
N ALA A 187 0.34 -9.21 -2.47
CA ALA A 187 -0.12 -10.59 -2.63
C ALA A 187 0.89 -11.64 -2.12
N CYS A 188 2.19 -11.31 -2.05
CA CYS A 188 3.18 -12.19 -1.43
C CYS A 188 2.98 -12.33 0.09
N VAL A 189 2.36 -11.36 0.77
CA VAL A 189 2.15 -11.39 2.22
C VAL A 189 1.26 -12.56 2.66
N PRO A 190 0.02 -12.74 2.14
CA PRO A 190 -0.81 -13.87 2.55
C PRO A 190 -0.20 -15.22 2.17
N VAL A 191 0.53 -15.30 1.05
CA VAL A 191 1.27 -16.50 0.67
C VAL A 191 2.37 -16.81 1.70
N ALA A 192 3.16 -15.81 2.09
CA ALA A 192 4.21 -15.99 3.09
C ALA A 192 3.64 -16.38 4.46
N LEU A 193 2.50 -15.79 4.87
CA LEU A 193 1.81 -16.16 6.10
C LEU A 193 1.29 -17.60 6.05
N ALA A 194 0.66 -18.00 4.95
CA ALA A 194 0.16 -19.35 4.74
C ALA A 194 1.30 -20.37 4.82
N VAL A 195 2.41 -20.13 4.12
CA VAL A 195 3.60 -20.99 4.15
C VAL A 195 4.17 -21.07 5.56
N ARG A 196 4.35 -19.93 6.25
CA ARG A 196 4.90 -19.91 7.61
C ARG A 196 4.01 -20.64 8.61
N ASN A 197 2.69 -20.50 8.50
CA ASN A 197 1.75 -21.17 9.38
C ASN A 197 1.67 -22.67 9.08
N ALA A 198 1.63 -23.07 7.80
CA ALA A 198 1.67 -24.47 7.40
C ALA A 198 2.97 -25.17 7.83
N ALA A 199 4.13 -24.53 7.65
CA ALA A 199 5.43 -25.04 8.08
C ALA A 199 5.52 -25.25 9.61
N ALA A 200 4.76 -24.47 10.38
CA ALA A 200 4.65 -24.61 11.82
C ALA A 200 3.46 -25.49 12.27
N GLY A 201 2.85 -26.25 11.35
CA GLY A 201 1.75 -27.19 11.63
C GLY A 201 0.40 -26.52 11.94
N ARG A 202 0.25 -25.21 11.70
CA ARG A 202 -0.96 -24.45 12.00
C ARG A 202 -1.86 -24.32 10.78
N LEU A 203 -2.59 -25.39 10.49
CA LEU A 203 -3.54 -25.45 9.39
C LEU A 203 -4.92 -24.99 9.89
N THR A 204 -5.22 -23.70 9.70
CA THR A 204 -6.50 -23.09 10.06
C THR A 204 -7.05 -22.29 8.87
N PRO A 205 -8.37 -22.02 8.81
CA PRO A 205 -8.93 -21.15 7.77
C PRO A 205 -8.24 -19.78 7.72
N ALA A 206 -7.79 -19.27 8.87
CA ALA A 206 -7.12 -17.98 9.01
C ALA A 206 -5.61 -18.00 8.67
N MET A 207 -5.03 -19.15 8.25
CA MET A 207 -3.57 -19.29 8.11
C MET A 207 -2.94 -18.33 7.08
N ALA A 208 -3.66 -17.90 6.06
CA ALA A 208 -3.17 -16.96 5.05
C ALA A 208 -3.33 -15.50 5.47
N VAL A 209 -4.16 -15.20 6.47
CA VAL A 209 -4.53 -13.83 6.83
C VAL A 209 -4.17 -13.47 8.27
N GLY A 210 -3.73 -14.44 9.06
CA GLY A 210 -3.52 -14.27 10.48
C GLY A 210 -2.24 -14.91 11.01
N ARG A 211 -1.88 -14.54 12.22
CA ARG A 211 -0.83 -15.18 13.01
C ARG A 211 -1.29 -15.34 14.45
N PRO A 212 -0.93 -16.43 15.14
CA PRO A 212 -1.16 -16.53 16.58
C PRO A 212 -0.26 -15.56 17.33
N VAL A 213 -0.80 -14.95 18.38
CA VAL A 213 -0.11 -14.06 19.31
C VAL A 213 -0.55 -14.40 20.72
N ASP A 214 0.40 -14.36 21.65
CA ASP A 214 0.14 -14.58 23.07
C ASP A 214 -0.64 -13.39 23.65
N TRP A 215 -1.52 -13.65 24.62
CA TRP A 215 -2.46 -12.66 25.14
C TRP A 215 -1.76 -11.42 25.75
N ASP A 216 -0.57 -11.61 26.31
CA ASP A 216 0.25 -10.57 26.95
C ASP A 216 0.78 -9.55 25.95
N ALA A 217 1.02 -9.96 24.71
CA ALA A 217 1.46 -9.09 23.64
C ALA A 217 0.32 -8.31 22.96
N LEU A 218 -0.95 -8.52 23.33
CA LEU A 218 -2.10 -7.87 22.66
C LEU A 218 -2.10 -6.36 22.82
N GLU A 219 -1.68 -5.84 23.97
CA GLU A 219 -1.61 -4.40 24.22
C GLU A 219 -0.56 -3.72 23.34
N GLU A 220 0.49 -4.43 22.93
CA GLU A 220 1.56 -3.89 22.09
C GLU A 220 1.39 -4.23 20.62
N THR A 221 0.41 -5.06 20.28
CA THR A 221 0.22 -5.55 18.93
C THR A 221 -0.91 -4.82 18.20
N HIS A 222 -0.65 -4.45 16.94
CA HIS A 222 -1.66 -3.90 16.04
C HIS A 222 -2.35 -4.99 15.22
N GLY A 223 -3.62 -4.79 14.93
CA GLY A 223 -4.41 -5.71 14.11
C GLY A 223 -5.83 -5.86 14.62
N ARG A 224 -6.53 -6.86 14.10
CA ARG A 224 -7.85 -7.28 14.58
C ARG A 224 -7.81 -8.72 15.02
N LEU A 225 -8.62 -9.07 16.02
CA LEU A 225 -8.84 -10.48 16.36
C LEU A 225 -9.47 -11.20 15.15
N LEU A 226 -8.93 -12.38 14.85
CA LEU A 226 -9.43 -13.32 13.84
C LEU A 226 -9.90 -14.60 14.54
N GLU A 227 -10.57 -14.43 15.68
CA GLU A 227 -10.91 -15.53 16.56
C GLU A 227 -12.24 -15.26 17.25
N THR A 228 -13.10 -16.27 17.24
CA THR A 228 -14.41 -16.29 17.90
C THR A 228 -14.39 -17.27 19.06
N ALA A 229 -15.50 -17.38 19.80
CA ALA A 229 -15.65 -18.39 20.85
C ALA A 229 -15.41 -19.84 20.35
N GLU A 230 -15.66 -20.14 19.08
CA GLU A 230 -15.51 -21.48 18.49
C GLU A 230 -14.10 -21.75 17.97
N GLY A 231 -13.33 -20.71 17.63
CA GLY A 231 -11.95 -20.86 17.15
C GLY A 231 -11.54 -19.78 16.14
N PRO A 232 -10.43 -20.00 15.41
CA PRO A 232 -9.94 -19.07 14.40
C PRO A 232 -10.93 -18.91 13.24
N ALA A 233 -11.29 -17.68 12.90
CA ALA A 233 -12.25 -17.35 11.87
C ALA A 233 -11.69 -16.28 10.92
N LEU A 234 -12.16 -16.28 9.66
CA LEU A 234 -11.81 -15.25 8.67
C LEU A 234 -12.53 -13.91 8.90
N ARG A 235 -13.53 -13.90 9.79
CA ARG A 235 -14.29 -12.70 10.13
C ARG A 235 -13.42 -11.78 10.98
N ALA A 236 -13.37 -10.50 10.62
CA ALA A 236 -12.73 -9.47 11.44
C ALA A 236 -13.54 -9.28 12.73
N GLY A 237 -12.92 -9.58 13.87
CA GLY A 237 -13.44 -9.33 15.20
C GLY A 237 -12.96 -7.99 15.75
N LEU A 238 -12.81 -7.92 17.08
CA LEU A 238 -12.40 -6.72 17.82
C LEU A 238 -11.09 -6.14 17.29
N ASP A 239 -11.09 -4.83 17.03
CA ASP A 239 -9.89 -4.06 16.71
C ASP A 239 -9.03 -3.89 17.97
N LEU A 240 -7.73 -4.17 17.88
CA LEU A 240 -6.84 -4.09 19.05
C LEU A 240 -6.62 -2.64 19.51
N ASP A 241 -6.77 -1.63 18.63
CA ASP A 241 -6.78 -0.23 19.06
C ASP A 241 -8.05 0.08 19.87
N ALA A 242 -9.21 -0.48 19.49
CA ALA A 242 -10.44 -0.35 20.27
C ALA A 242 -10.37 -1.07 21.63
N LEU A 243 -9.75 -2.25 21.68
CA LEU A 243 -9.45 -2.95 22.94
C LEU A 243 -8.60 -2.06 23.86
N ARG A 244 -7.53 -1.44 23.33
CA ARG A 244 -6.69 -0.52 24.10
C ARG A 244 -7.47 0.71 24.58
N MET A 245 -8.33 1.28 23.73
CA MET A 245 -9.19 2.41 24.13
C MET A 245 -10.09 2.02 25.31
N TYR A 246 -10.74 0.85 25.22
CA TYR A 246 -11.60 0.32 26.28
C TYR A 246 -10.84 0.05 27.58
N LEU A 247 -9.69 -0.62 27.50
CA LEU A 247 -8.86 -0.89 28.68
C LEU A 247 -8.38 0.40 29.34
N ARG A 248 -8.01 1.42 28.55
CA ARG A 248 -7.65 2.74 29.07
C ARG A 248 -8.82 3.42 29.73
N TRP A 249 -9.96 3.50 29.06
CA TRP A 249 -11.19 4.06 29.61
C TRP A 249 -11.55 3.42 30.96
N ARG A 250 -11.36 2.10 31.06
CA ARG A 250 -11.63 1.35 32.29
C ARG A 250 -10.50 1.36 33.32
N GLY A 251 -9.33 1.90 33.00
CA GLY A 251 -8.15 1.89 33.88
C GLY A 251 -7.51 0.50 34.07
N LEU A 252 -7.71 -0.43 33.13
CA LEU A 252 -7.27 -1.83 33.21
C LEU A 252 -6.12 -2.16 32.26
N THR A 253 -5.50 -3.31 32.49
CA THR A 253 -4.67 -4.04 31.52
C THR A 253 -5.38 -5.35 31.14
N VAL A 254 -4.92 -6.01 30.08
CA VAL A 254 -5.36 -7.37 29.73
C VAL A 254 -5.03 -8.32 30.89
N ALA A 255 -3.92 -8.13 31.59
CA ALA A 255 -3.54 -8.92 32.75
C ALA A 255 -4.55 -8.77 33.90
N ASP A 256 -4.95 -7.53 34.23
CA ASP A 256 -5.97 -7.26 35.25
C ASP A 256 -7.29 -7.92 34.89
N LEU A 257 -7.73 -7.76 33.63
CA LEU A 257 -8.97 -8.34 33.13
C LEU A 257 -8.97 -9.88 33.23
N ARG A 258 -7.83 -10.51 32.96
CA ARG A 258 -7.68 -11.98 33.06
C ARG A 258 -7.55 -12.49 34.48
N ALA A 259 -7.04 -11.67 35.40
CA ALA A 259 -6.90 -12.04 36.81
C ALA A 259 -8.26 -12.17 37.52
N ASP A 260 -9.22 -11.31 37.18
CA ASP A 260 -10.57 -11.33 37.76
C ASP A 260 -11.67 -11.06 36.71
N PRO A 261 -11.89 -11.98 35.76
CA PRO A 261 -12.76 -11.73 34.62
C PRO A 261 -14.23 -11.60 35.01
N ASP A 262 -14.70 -12.33 36.03
CA ASP A 262 -16.11 -12.30 36.42
C ASP A 262 -16.45 -10.99 37.12
N ARG A 263 -15.51 -10.42 37.91
CA ARG A 263 -15.65 -9.06 38.45
C ARG A 263 -15.75 -8.02 37.34
N TYR A 264 -14.82 -8.01 36.40
CA TYR A 264 -14.82 -6.99 35.34
C TYR A 264 -15.91 -7.21 34.28
N ARG A 265 -16.52 -8.39 34.22
CA ARG A 265 -17.72 -8.60 33.41
C ARG A 265 -18.96 -7.91 33.99
N ASP A 266 -19.02 -7.74 35.30
CA ASP A 266 -20.14 -7.12 36.00
C ASP A 266 -20.22 -5.60 35.69
N PRO A 267 -21.34 -5.10 35.11
CA PRO A 267 -21.54 -3.69 34.83
C PRO A 267 -21.48 -2.80 36.10
N ALA A 268 -21.72 -3.35 37.29
CA ALA A 268 -21.63 -2.62 38.55
C ALA A 268 -20.20 -2.18 38.89
N THR A 269 -19.19 -2.72 38.20
CA THR A 269 -17.77 -2.39 38.40
C THR A 269 -17.24 -1.36 37.41
N LEU A 270 -18.13 -0.77 36.59
CA LEU A 270 -17.73 0.32 35.69
C LEU A 270 -17.29 1.56 36.49
N PRO A 271 -16.24 2.26 36.05
CA PRO A 271 -15.76 3.45 36.75
C PRO A 271 -16.82 4.55 36.71
N VAL A 272 -17.02 5.22 37.85
CA VAL A 272 -17.92 6.39 37.94
C VAL A 272 -17.36 7.57 37.17
N GLU A 273 -16.04 7.73 37.16
CA GLU A 273 -15.30 8.72 36.37
C GLU A 273 -14.23 7.98 35.56
N PRO A 274 -14.51 7.63 34.30
CA PRO A 274 -13.59 6.87 33.45
C PRO A 274 -12.37 7.68 33.02
N ASP A 275 -11.27 6.98 32.74
CA ASP A 275 -10.07 7.57 32.18
C ASP A 275 -10.26 7.96 30.71
N ARG A 276 -9.40 8.83 30.17
CA ARG A 276 -9.46 9.18 28.75
C ARG A 276 -9.11 7.96 27.88
N PRO A 277 -9.98 7.53 26.95
CA PRO A 277 -9.75 6.36 26.09
C PRO A 277 -8.56 6.54 25.14
N THR A 278 -8.16 7.78 24.83
CA THR A 278 -7.19 8.14 23.78
C THR A 278 -7.58 7.54 22.42
N ASP A 279 -6.63 7.44 21.49
CA ASP A 279 -6.83 6.86 20.17
C ASP A 279 -6.42 5.37 20.08
N GLY A 280 -6.12 4.73 21.21
CA GLY A 280 -5.65 3.34 21.23
C GLY A 280 -4.22 3.14 20.71
N ALA A 281 -3.42 4.18 20.45
CA ALA A 281 -2.04 4.02 20.02
C ALA A 281 -1.16 3.35 21.09
N VAL A 282 -0.28 2.42 20.69
CA VAL A 282 0.67 1.77 21.60
C VAL A 282 1.61 2.82 22.23
N GLY A 283 1.85 2.73 23.54
CA GLY A 283 2.76 3.62 24.26
C GLY A 283 2.21 5.02 24.58
N ALA A 284 0.97 5.37 24.19
CA ALA A 284 0.28 6.51 24.78
C ALA A 284 0.00 6.18 26.25
N GLY A 285 0.85 6.72 27.14
CA GLY A 285 0.88 6.35 28.55
C GLY A 285 -0.46 6.59 29.25
N ARG A 286 -0.71 5.80 30.31
CA ARG A 286 -1.69 6.14 31.33
C ARG A 286 -1.39 7.57 31.81
N SER A 287 -2.35 8.48 31.70
CA SER A 287 -2.29 9.69 32.52
C SER A 287 -2.12 9.22 33.97
N ALA A 288 -1.17 9.79 34.69
CA ALA A 288 -0.89 9.41 36.07
C ALA A 288 -2.20 9.39 36.88
N PRO A 289 -2.40 8.43 37.79
CA PRO A 289 -3.60 8.39 38.60
C PRO A 289 -3.71 9.70 39.37
N THR A 290 -4.73 10.50 39.08
CA THR A 290 -5.14 11.57 39.98
C THR A 290 -5.55 10.88 41.27
N GLY A 291 -4.69 10.99 42.29
CA GLY A 291 -4.81 10.22 43.52
C GLY A 291 -6.19 10.38 44.15
N ALA A 292 -6.97 9.30 44.15
CA ALA A 292 -8.04 9.07 45.10
C ALA A 292 -7.61 7.89 45.98
N ALA A 293 -7.41 8.21 47.25
CA ALA A 293 -6.86 7.35 48.28
C ALA A 293 -7.66 6.05 48.45
N ALA A 294 -6.95 5.00 48.85
CA ALA A 294 -7.54 3.82 49.47
C ALA A 294 -8.38 4.24 50.68
N GLY A 295 -9.70 4.20 50.52
CA GLY A 295 -10.69 4.30 51.58
C GLY A 295 -11.45 2.99 51.67
N ASP A 296 -11.21 2.29 52.77
CA ASP A 296 -11.95 1.09 53.19
C ASP A 296 -13.40 1.48 53.56
N GLY A 297 -14.38 0.64 53.23
CA GLY A 297 -15.75 0.71 53.76
C GLY A 297 -16.87 1.18 52.82
N ASP A 298 -17.56 0.19 52.23
CA ASP A 298 -19.03 0.05 52.21
C ASP A 298 -19.92 1.16 51.57
N ARG A 299 -20.19 1.01 50.26
CA ARG A 299 -21.47 1.19 49.52
C ARG A 299 -21.20 1.27 48.01
N PRO A 300 -21.97 0.57 47.14
CA PRO A 300 -21.87 0.82 45.71
C PRO A 300 -22.51 2.19 45.42
N ALA A 301 -21.69 3.21 45.19
CA ALA A 301 -22.14 4.39 44.47
C ALA A 301 -22.50 3.93 43.05
N ARG A 302 -23.80 3.99 42.71
CA ARG A 302 -24.26 3.74 41.34
C ARG A 302 -23.54 4.71 40.42
N GLY A 303 -22.67 4.19 39.55
CA GLY A 303 -22.24 4.87 38.35
C GLY A 303 -23.42 5.20 37.43
N PRO A 304 -23.18 5.73 36.21
CA PRO A 304 -24.24 5.92 35.22
C PRO A 304 -25.07 4.63 35.10
N GLU A 305 -26.38 4.72 34.82
CA GLU A 305 -27.33 3.58 34.83
C GLU A 305 -26.86 2.42 33.93
N ALA A 306 -25.91 1.63 34.42
CA ALA A 306 -25.38 0.46 33.78
C ALA A 306 -26.50 -0.56 33.85
N THR A 307 -27.16 -0.77 32.72
CA THR A 307 -28.20 -1.77 32.61
C THR A 307 -27.57 -3.13 32.93
N ALA A 308 -28.29 -3.96 33.70
CA ALA A 308 -27.83 -5.32 33.97
C ALA A 308 -27.59 -6.15 32.69
N ASP A 309 -28.10 -5.65 31.55
CA ASP A 309 -28.02 -6.24 30.23
C ASP A 309 -26.77 -5.85 29.41
N ASP A 310 -25.84 -5.03 29.95
CA ASP A 310 -24.58 -4.66 29.27
C ASP A 310 -23.32 -5.30 29.92
N PRO A 311 -23.13 -6.63 29.82
CA PRO A 311 -21.91 -7.25 30.33
C PRO A 311 -20.69 -6.63 29.68
N TRP A 312 -19.65 -6.39 30.48
CA TRP A 312 -18.45 -5.63 30.12
C TRP A 312 -18.64 -4.10 29.95
N GLY A 313 -19.85 -3.55 30.02
CA GLY A 313 -20.07 -2.11 29.81
C GLY A 313 -19.71 -1.65 28.41
N ALA A 314 -19.94 -2.49 27.39
CA ALA A 314 -19.52 -2.23 26.03
C ALA A 314 -20.36 -1.13 25.36
N GLU A 315 -21.65 -1.07 25.65
CA GLU A 315 -22.53 0.02 25.19
C GLU A 315 -22.16 1.31 25.91
N THR A 316 -22.00 1.25 27.24
CA THR A 316 -21.62 2.43 28.04
C THR A 316 -20.31 3.04 27.54
N PHE A 317 -19.30 2.22 27.29
CA PHE A 317 -18.03 2.69 26.72
C PHE A 317 -18.22 3.37 25.36
N LEU A 318 -18.96 2.75 24.44
CA LEU A 318 -19.11 3.25 23.08
C LEU A 318 -19.97 4.53 23.00
N ASP A 319 -20.91 4.71 23.93
CA ASP A 319 -21.73 5.91 24.03
C ASP A 319 -20.97 7.12 24.62
N GLU A 320 -19.97 6.88 25.47
CA GLU A 320 -19.19 7.95 26.12
C GLU A 320 -18.00 8.45 25.29
N ILE A 321 -17.43 7.63 24.40
CA ILE A 321 -16.27 8.05 23.62
C ILE A 321 -16.62 9.05 22.51
N GLU A 322 -15.70 9.97 22.24
CA GLU A 322 -15.80 10.82 21.05
C GLU A 322 -15.42 10.02 19.78
N GLY A 323 -16.41 9.80 18.91
CA GLY A 323 -16.21 9.15 17.61
C GLY A 323 -16.59 7.68 17.61
N THR A 324 -15.94 6.89 16.75
CA THR A 324 -16.18 5.44 16.70
C THR A 324 -14.89 4.72 17.06
N ALA A 325 -14.98 3.67 17.89
CA ALA A 325 -13.83 2.81 18.24
C ALA A 325 -13.45 1.92 17.04
N TYR A 326 -13.00 2.53 15.94
CA TYR A 326 -12.59 1.84 14.71
C TYR A 326 -13.70 0.98 14.06
N GLY A 327 -14.95 1.41 14.22
CA GLY A 327 -16.15 0.70 13.75
C GLY A 327 -16.52 -0.52 14.60
N THR A 328 -15.95 -0.66 15.81
CA THR A 328 -16.29 -1.74 16.75
C THR A 328 -17.71 -1.54 17.29
N SER A 329 -18.55 -2.58 17.18
CA SER A 329 -19.89 -2.61 17.80
C SER A 329 -19.82 -3.15 19.24
N PRO A 330 -20.84 -2.92 20.08
CA PRO A 330 -20.89 -3.47 21.42
C PRO A 330 -20.75 -5.01 21.44
N GLU A 331 -21.40 -5.70 20.50
CA GLU A 331 -21.33 -7.16 20.38
C GLU A 331 -19.91 -7.62 20.05
N THR A 332 -19.26 -6.92 19.12
CA THR A 332 -17.89 -7.22 18.70
C THR A 332 -16.90 -7.03 19.85
N LEU A 333 -17.10 -5.99 20.66
CA LEU A 333 -16.30 -5.74 21.85
C LEU A 333 -16.51 -6.81 22.91
N ARG A 334 -17.76 -7.14 23.26
CA ARG A 334 -18.09 -8.20 24.22
C ARG A 334 -17.50 -9.56 23.79
N GLU A 335 -17.69 -9.94 22.53
CA GLU A 335 -17.14 -11.19 22.00
C GLU A 335 -15.61 -11.20 22.07
N GLY A 336 -14.97 -10.09 21.69
CA GLY A 336 -13.51 -9.96 21.76
C GLY A 336 -12.98 -10.11 23.19
N LEU A 337 -13.63 -9.49 24.18
CA LEU A 337 -13.26 -9.62 25.59
C LEU A 337 -13.44 -11.05 26.11
N GLU A 338 -14.50 -11.75 25.68
CA GLU A 338 -14.70 -13.17 26.00
C GLU A 338 -13.62 -14.08 25.41
N VAL A 339 -13.11 -13.77 24.21
CA VAL A 339 -11.98 -14.49 23.61
C VAL A 339 -10.69 -14.20 24.37
N VAL A 340 -10.40 -12.93 24.64
CA VAL A 340 -9.19 -12.46 25.32
C VAL A 340 -9.09 -13.04 26.73
N ARG A 341 -10.20 -13.25 27.44
CA ARG A 341 -10.16 -13.85 28.79
C ARG A 341 -9.90 -15.36 28.78
N ARG A 342 -10.33 -16.08 27.74
CA ARG A 342 -10.35 -17.56 27.73
C ARG A 342 -9.14 -18.20 27.09
N ARG A 343 -8.50 -17.54 26.13
CA ARG A 343 -7.45 -18.16 25.30
C ARG A 343 -6.09 -17.55 25.56
N ASP A 344 -5.08 -18.40 25.75
CA ASP A 344 -3.71 -17.94 25.96
C ASP A 344 -3.06 -17.43 24.67
N ARG A 345 -3.46 -18.00 23.54
CA ARG A 345 -3.03 -17.58 22.20
C ARG A 345 -4.24 -17.24 21.39
N VAL A 346 -4.22 -16.07 20.77
CA VAL A 346 -5.28 -15.61 19.87
C VAL A 346 -4.74 -15.32 18.47
N TRP A 347 -5.53 -15.59 17.46
CA TRP A 347 -5.23 -15.25 16.08
C TRP A 347 -5.52 -13.79 15.83
N ILE A 348 -4.57 -13.10 15.23
CA ILE A 348 -4.72 -11.70 14.82
C ILE A 348 -4.42 -11.54 13.35
N SER A 349 -5.07 -10.58 12.69
CA SER A 349 -4.65 -10.11 11.37
C SER A 349 -3.44 -9.18 11.54
N PRO A 350 -2.25 -9.52 11.02
CA PRO A 350 -1.17 -8.56 10.93
C PRO A 350 -1.60 -7.55 9.87
N GLY A 351 -2.16 -6.41 10.27
CA GLY A 351 -2.71 -5.43 9.34
C GLY A 351 -1.60 -4.74 8.54
N MET A 352 -0.81 -5.43 7.72
CA MET A 352 0.38 -4.89 7.07
C MET A 352 0.05 -3.58 6.33
N PRO A 353 0.84 -2.51 6.55
CA PRO A 353 0.56 -1.24 5.93
C PRO A 353 0.80 -1.36 4.42
N PHE A 354 -0.23 -1.11 3.62
CA PHE A 354 -0.14 -1.20 2.15
C PHE A 354 0.93 -0.23 1.60
N LEU A 355 1.22 0.84 2.33
CA LEU A 355 2.29 1.79 2.05
C LEU A 355 3.68 1.15 1.87
N VAL A 356 3.98 0.05 2.59
CA VAL A 356 5.24 -0.70 2.38
C VAL A 356 5.24 -1.37 1.02
N ALA A 357 4.13 -1.97 0.61
CA ALA A 357 3.98 -2.57 -0.70
C ALA A 357 4.06 -1.50 -1.81
N VAL A 358 3.48 -0.32 -1.59
CA VAL A 358 3.58 0.83 -2.50
C VAL A 358 5.03 1.31 -2.64
N LEU A 359 5.77 1.43 -1.54
CA LEU A 359 7.19 1.80 -1.57
C LEU A 359 8.02 0.79 -2.36
N VAL A 360 7.88 -0.49 -2.05
CA VAL A 360 8.62 -1.55 -2.75
C VAL A 360 8.21 -1.58 -4.22
N GLY A 361 6.91 -1.45 -4.52
CA GLY A 361 6.38 -1.35 -5.87
C GLY A 361 6.93 -0.16 -6.64
N LEU A 362 7.10 1.00 -6.00
CA LEU A 362 7.75 2.18 -6.59
C LEU A 362 9.23 1.91 -6.89
N VAL A 363 9.99 1.37 -5.95
CA VAL A 363 11.42 1.06 -6.17
C VAL A 363 11.58 0.09 -7.34
N ILE A 364 10.73 -0.95 -7.38
CA ILE A 364 10.73 -1.89 -8.50
C ILE A 364 10.32 -1.20 -9.79
N ALA A 365 9.30 -0.34 -9.79
CA ALA A 365 8.88 0.40 -10.97
C ALA A 365 9.99 1.33 -11.50
N LEU A 366 10.79 1.92 -10.63
CA LEU A 366 11.89 2.82 -11.02
C LEU A 366 13.12 2.08 -11.53
N VAL A 367 13.42 0.90 -10.97
CA VAL A 367 14.61 0.11 -11.33
C VAL A 367 14.30 -0.92 -12.40
N TYR A 368 13.29 -1.75 -12.20
CA TYR A 368 12.94 -2.80 -13.16
C TYR A 368 11.88 -2.32 -14.15
N GLY A 369 10.85 -1.60 -13.69
CA GLY A 369 9.67 -1.26 -14.48
C GLY A 369 8.51 -2.20 -14.17
N ASP A 370 7.87 -2.77 -15.18
CA ASP A 370 6.67 -3.59 -15.00
C ASP A 370 7.01 -5.05 -14.71
N LEU A 371 6.79 -5.49 -13.46
CA LEU A 371 7.04 -6.88 -13.05
C LEU A 371 6.18 -7.89 -13.81
N LEU A 372 4.92 -7.54 -14.08
CA LEU A 372 3.98 -8.48 -14.69
C LEU A 372 4.36 -8.74 -16.14
N VAL A 373 4.76 -7.69 -16.86
CA VAL A 373 5.31 -7.84 -18.22
C VAL A 373 6.57 -8.69 -18.17
N GLY A 374 7.49 -8.40 -17.25
CA GLY A 374 8.73 -9.16 -17.08
C GLY A 374 8.56 -10.64 -16.73
N LEU A 375 7.48 -11.00 -16.01
CA LEU A 375 7.18 -12.40 -15.66
C LEU A 375 6.53 -13.19 -16.79
N VAL A 376 5.92 -12.50 -17.77
CA VAL A 376 5.18 -13.12 -18.88
C VAL A 376 5.97 -13.10 -20.20
N ALA A 377 6.99 -12.25 -20.28
CA ALA A 377 7.97 -12.21 -21.38
C ALA A 377 8.96 -13.37 -21.31
#